data_AF-A0A966SS67-F1
#
_entry.id   AF-A0A966SS67-F1
#
_cell.length_a   1.000
_cell.length_b   1.000
_cell.length_c   1.000
_cell.angle_alpha   90.00
_cell.angle_beta   90.00
_cell.angle_gamma   90.00
#
_symmetry.space_group_name_H-M   'P 1'
#
loop_
_entity.id
_entity.type
_entity.pdbx_description
1 polymer ?
#
loop_
_entity_poly.entity_id
_entity_poly.type
_entity_poly.pdbx_seq_one_letter_code
_entity_poly.pdbx_strand_id
1 'polypeptide(L)'
;MTTTTRASTATGISKPTSEPASIDTHLAAYGLREFDDARAHRRWMRRKVGPEIADTIDQYAEAFSDHHILEAQERLYEALAQPGVFGPATSSRFGAMRASAEEVLPYLPVTGAMLDLGCGPGHLTSWYARQSPRATITGCDREPAFITMATSDATRLGIENVTYVVADVTKDIPAGPFELIVSTQSIADADAESVV
;
A
#
# COMPACT_ATOMS: atom_id res chain seq x y z
N MET A 1 58.59 -4.28 33.30
CA MET A 1 58.21 -3.34 32.23
C MET A 1 57.43 -4.10 31.19
N THR A 2 56.12 -3.87 31.18
CA THR A 2 55.10 -4.46 30.31
C THR A 2 55.09 -3.76 28.95
N THR A 3 55.10 -4.51 27.85
CA THR A 3 54.74 -3.95 26.54
C THR A 3 53.70 -4.83 25.85
N THR A 4 52.52 -4.24 25.76
CA THR A 4 51.22 -4.69 25.29
C THR A 4 51.19 -5.07 23.81
N THR A 5 50.67 -6.27 23.50
CA THR A 5 50.19 -6.65 22.16
C THR A 5 48.81 -6.03 21.93
N ARG A 6 48.64 -5.23 20.88
CA ARG A 6 47.34 -4.67 20.47
C ARG A 6 46.58 -5.70 19.65
N ALA A 7 45.47 -6.21 20.18
CA ALA A 7 44.50 -6.98 19.41
C ALA A 7 43.63 -6.02 18.59
N SER A 8 43.59 -6.24 17.27
CA SER A 8 42.72 -5.52 16.34
C SER A 8 41.33 -6.16 16.38
N THR A 9 40.37 -5.50 17.02
CA THR A 9 38.96 -5.87 16.94
C THR A 9 38.39 -5.42 15.60
N ALA A 10 38.35 -6.33 14.63
CA ALA A 10 37.49 -6.17 13.47
C ALA A 10 36.03 -6.32 13.95
N THR A 11 35.32 -5.20 14.07
CA THR A 11 33.86 -5.17 14.24
C THR A 11 33.22 -5.76 12.99
N GLY A 12 32.90 -7.06 13.06
CA GLY A 12 31.99 -7.69 12.11
C GLY A 12 30.62 -7.07 12.27
N ILE A 13 30.25 -6.17 11.36
CA ILE A 13 28.85 -5.83 11.15
C ILE A 13 28.23 -7.09 10.54
N SER A 14 27.49 -7.86 11.34
CA SER A 14 26.68 -8.92 10.78
C SER A 14 25.64 -8.27 9.88
N LYS A 15 25.65 -8.66 8.60
CA LYS A 15 24.59 -8.33 7.66
C LYS A 15 23.31 -8.98 8.20
N PRO A 16 22.17 -8.28 8.33
CA PRO A 16 20.93 -8.93 8.72
C PRO A 16 20.62 -10.05 7.71
N THR A 17 20.52 -11.27 8.23
CA THR A 17 20.36 -12.54 7.51
C THR A 17 18.88 -12.89 7.30
N SER A 18 18.00 -11.91 7.15
CA SER A 18 16.64 -12.20 6.68
C SER A 18 16.65 -12.27 5.17
N GLU A 19 16.07 -13.33 4.60
CA GLU A 19 15.69 -13.31 3.19
C GLU A 19 14.94 -12.00 2.89
N PRO A 20 15.13 -11.39 1.70
CA PRO A 20 14.32 -10.25 1.33
C PRO A 20 12.85 -10.67 1.47
N ALA A 21 12.09 -9.93 2.28
CA ALA A 21 10.68 -10.22 2.49
C ALA A 21 10.01 -10.35 1.12
N SER A 22 9.23 -11.42 0.88
CA SER A 22 8.44 -11.54 -0.35
C SER A 22 7.25 -10.58 -0.32
N ILE A 23 6.71 -10.24 -1.50
CA ILE A 23 5.50 -9.42 -1.58
C ILE A 23 4.34 -10.09 -0.82
N ASP A 24 4.24 -11.41 -0.85
CA ASP A 24 3.22 -12.17 -0.12
C ASP A 24 3.31 -11.97 1.39
N THR A 25 4.52 -12.07 1.93
CA THR A 25 4.77 -11.85 3.36
C THR A 25 4.46 -10.41 3.74
N HIS A 26 4.75 -9.47 2.84
CA HIS A 26 4.44 -8.05 3.04
C HIS A 26 2.93 -7.80 3.07
N LEU A 27 2.18 -8.30 2.08
CA LEU A 27 0.72 -8.15 2.03
C LEU A 27 0.04 -8.86 3.23
N ALA A 28 0.55 -10.02 3.66
CA ALA A 28 0.05 -10.71 4.84
C ALA A 28 0.19 -9.89 6.13
N ALA A 29 1.20 -9.01 6.24
CA ALA A 29 1.37 -8.12 7.40
C ALA A 29 0.27 -7.04 7.53
N TYR A 30 -0.56 -6.88 6.49
CA TYR A 30 -1.75 -6.03 6.46
C TYR A 30 -3.06 -6.84 6.57
N GLY A 31 -2.97 -8.14 6.86
CA GLY A 31 -4.13 -9.02 6.96
C GLY A 31 -4.73 -9.46 5.63
N LEU A 32 -4.03 -9.22 4.50
CA LEU A 32 -4.44 -9.77 3.21
C LEU A 32 -4.11 -11.26 3.15
N ARG A 33 -4.92 -11.99 2.39
CA ARG A 33 -4.74 -13.42 2.17
C ARG A 33 -5.14 -13.80 0.75
N GLU A 34 -4.39 -14.71 0.14
CA GLU A 34 -4.73 -15.30 -1.15
C GLU A 34 -5.83 -16.37 -1.02
N PHE A 35 -6.69 -16.44 -2.03
CA PHE A 35 -7.79 -17.40 -2.12
C PHE A 35 -7.91 -17.94 -3.55
N ASP A 36 -8.14 -19.25 -3.67
CA ASP A 36 -8.37 -19.91 -4.96
C ASP A 36 -9.80 -19.70 -5.49
N ASP A 37 -10.72 -19.25 -4.64
CA ASP A 37 -12.14 -19.10 -4.95
C ASP A 37 -12.75 -17.86 -4.28
N ALA A 38 -13.50 -17.09 -5.07
CA ALA A 38 -14.19 -15.88 -4.62
C ALA A 38 -15.23 -16.17 -3.53
N ARG A 39 -15.91 -17.34 -3.56
CA ARG A 39 -16.89 -17.67 -2.49
C ARG A 39 -16.18 -17.97 -1.17
N ALA A 40 -15.01 -18.61 -1.21
CA ALA A 40 -14.18 -18.85 -0.04
C ALA A 40 -13.69 -17.54 0.58
N HIS A 41 -13.20 -16.60 -0.24
CA HIS A 41 -12.86 -15.24 0.18
C HIS A 41 -14.05 -14.56 0.85
N ARG A 42 -15.21 -14.48 0.17
CA ARG A 42 -16.42 -13.82 0.69
C ARG A 42 -16.86 -14.37 2.06
N ARG A 43 -16.89 -15.71 2.23
CA ARG A 43 -17.22 -16.35 3.51
C ARG A 43 -16.20 -16.05 4.62
N TRP A 44 -14.92 -15.97 4.28
CA TRP A 44 -13.89 -15.65 5.25
C TRP A 44 -13.92 -14.16 5.64
N MET A 45 -14.05 -13.27 4.66
CA MET A 45 -14.17 -11.82 4.87
C MET A 45 -15.36 -11.51 5.79
N ARG A 46 -16.55 -12.03 5.48
CA ARG A 46 -17.77 -11.85 6.30
C ARG A 46 -17.60 -12.31 7.75
N ARG A 47 -16.86 -13.41 7.99
CA ARG A 47 -16.55 -13.88 9.35
C ARG A 47 -15.54 -13.00 10.08
N LYS A 48 -14.64 -12.33 9.36
CA LYS A 48 -13.59 -11.49 9.93
C LYS A 48 -14.08 -10.09 10.27
N VAL A 49 -14.84 -9.48 9.38
CA VAL A 49 -15.31 -8.10 9.54
C VAL A 49 -16.71 -8.01 10.19
N GLY A 50 -17.43 -9.14 10.26
CA GLY A 50 -18.79 -9.19 10.77
C GLY A 50 -19.84 -8.86 9.70
N PRO A 51 -21.10 -9.27 9.93
CA PRO A 51 -22.15 -9.15 8.92
C PRO A 51 -22.48 -7.70 8.56
N GLU A 52 -22.55 -6.79 9.54
CA GLU A 52 -22.91 -5.39 9.33
C GLU A 52 -21.91 -4.64 8.41
N ILE A 53 -20.61 -4.77 8.71
CA ILE A 53 -19.56 -4.16 7.88
C ILE A 53 -19.52 -4.83 6.50
N ALA A 54 -19.68 -6.15 6.44
CA ALA A 54 -19.67 -6.84 5.16
C ALA A 54 -20.87 -6.49 4.28
N ASP A 55 -22.05 -6.29 4.85
CA ASP A 55 -23.24 -5.83 4.13
C ASP A 55 -23.06 -4.39 3.63
N THR A 56 -22.46 -3.52 4.44
CA THR A 56 -22.07 -2.16 4.05
C THR A 56 -21.12 -2.18 2.84
N ILE A 57 -20.06 -3.01 2.91
CA ILE A 57 -19.08 -3.15 1.82
C ILE A 57 -19.77 -3.68 0.56
N ASP A 58 -20.56 -4.75 0.66
CA ASP A 58 -21.23 -5.34 -0.49
C ASP A 58 -22.20 -4.32 -1.16
N GLN A 59 -22.99 -3.60 -0.36
CA GLN A 59 -23.93 -2.58 -0.85
C GLN A 59 -23.23 -1.45 -1.60
N TYR A 60 -22.18 -0.86 -1.02
CA TYR A 60 -21.54 0.31 -1.61
C TYR A 60 -20.52 -0.04 -2.69
N ALA A 61 -19.92 -1.23 -2.66
CA ALA A 61 -19.11 -1.72 -3.78
C ALA A 61 -19.94 -1.93 -5.05
N GLU A 62 -21.18 -2.44 -4.91
CA GLU A 62 -22.14 -2.56 -6.01
C GLU A 62 -22.54 -1.18 -6.54
N ALA A 63 -22.97 -0.26 -5.65
CA ALA A 63 -23.36 1.11 -6.04
C ALA A 63 -22.22 1.93 -6.69
N PHE A 64 -20.98 1.76 -6.22
CA PHE A 64 -19.81 2.39 -6.82
C PHE A 64 -19.54 1.84 -8.23
N SER A 65 -19.67 0.52 -8.41
CA SER A 65 -19.41 -0.13 -9.71
C SER A 65 -20.43 0.24 -10.78
N ASP A 66 -21.69 0.47 -10.39
CA ASP A 66 -22.77 0.72 -11.36
C ASP A 66 -22.91 2.20 -11.76
N HIS A 67 -22.57 3.13 -10.86
CA HIS A 67 -23.01 4.53 -11.00
C HIS A 67 -21.98 5.59 -10.57
N HIS A 68 -20.77 5.22 -10.14
CA HIS A 68 -19.74 6.16 -9.67
C HIS A 68 -20.28 7.23 -8.70
N ILE A 69 -21.20 6.83 -7.81
CA ILE A 69 -21.85 7.74 -6.86
C ILE A 69 -20.85 8.12 -5.78
N LEU A 70 -20.47 9.40 -5.71
CA LEU A 70 -19.48 9.92 -4.75
C LEU A 70 -19.85 9.58 -3.30
N GLU A 71 -21.12 9.71 -2.90
CA GLU A 71 -21.57 9.34 -1.55
C GLU A 71 -21.38 7.84 -1.27
N ALA A 72 -21.62 6.97 -2.26
CA ALA A 72 -21.41 5.53 -2.10
C ALA A 72 -19.91 5.22 -1.93
N GLN A 73 -19.06 5.94 -2.65
CA GLN A 73 -17.61 5.81 -2.53
C GLN A 73 -17.11 6.24 -1.14
N GLU A 74 -17.56 7.38 -0.64
CA GLU A 74 -17.23 7.85 0.71
C GLU A 74 -17.63 6.81 1.77
N ARG A 75 -18.84 6.26 1.66
CA ARG A 75 -19.32 5.20 2.58
C ARG A 75 -18.52 3.91 2.48
N LEU A 76 -18.15 3.49 1.27
CA LEU A 76 -17.29 2.34 1.07
C LEU A 76 -15.92 2.56 1.71
N TYR A 77 -15.30 3.72 1.50
CA TYR A 77 -13.97 4.02 2.02
C TYR A 77 -13.96 4.21 3.53
N GLU A 78 -14.99 4.84 4.10
CA GLU A 78 -15.21 4.92 5.55
C GLU A 78 -15.29 3.51 6.17
N ALA A 79 -16.02 2.58 5.55
CA ALA A 79 -16.11 1.20 6.01
C ALA A 79 -14.76 0.47 5.91
N LEU A 80 -14.06 0.62 4.77
CA LEU A 80 -12.76 -0.01 4.53
C LEU A 80 -11.67 0.50 5.48
N ALA A 81 -11.75 1.78 5.88
CA ALA A 81 -10.76 2.40 6.76
C ALA A 81 -10.88 1.98 8.24
N GLN A 82 -11.93 1.24 8.59
CA GLN A 82 -12.07 0.73 9.95
C GLN A 82 -10.95 -0.28 10.29
N PRO A 83 -10.47 -0.31 11.55
CA PRO A 83 -9.39 -1.21 11.97
C PRO A 83 -9.68 -2.67 11.63
N GLY A 84 -8.75 -3.31 10.91
CA GLY A 84 -8.84 -4.72 10.56
C GLY A 84 -9.83 -5.06 9.44
N VAL A 85 -10.43 -4.08 8.77
CA VAL A 85 -11.39 -4.30 7.69
C VAL A 85 -10.73 -4.38 6.32
N PHE A 86 -9.81 -3.45 5.99
CA PHE A 86 -9.24 -3.34 4.65
C PHE A 86 -8.63 -4.67 4.16
N GLY A 87 -7.71 -5.28 4.93
CA GLY A 87 -7.04 -6.53 4.54
C GLY A 87 -8.02 -7.65 4.15
N PRO A 88 -8.97 -8.01 5.02
CA PRO A 88 -10.00 -8.97 4.67
C PRO A 88 -10.87 -8.57 3.47
N ALA A 89 -11.30 -7.31 3.40
CA ALA A 89 -12.17 -6.81 2.34
C ALA A 89 -11.50 -6.84 0.96
N THR A 90 -10.21 -6.48 0.87
CA THR A 90 -9.48 -6.36 -0.40
C THR A 90 -8.65 -7.59 -0.74
N SER A 91 -8.75 -8.68 0.03
CA SER A 91 -8.03 -9.93 -0.24
C SER A 91 -8.37 -10.56 -1.61
N SER A 92 -9.51 -10.23 -2.21
CA SER A 92 -9.81 -10.59 -3.60
C SER A 92 -8.85 -9.95 -4.63
N ARG A 93 -8.18 -8.85 -4.27
CA ARG A 93 -7.18 -8.16 -5.11
C ARG A 93 -5.76 -8.65 -4.90
N PHE A 94 -5.54 -9.67 -4.06
CA PHE A 94 -4.19 -10.15 -3.69
C PHE A 94 -3.31 -10.42 -4.92
N GLY A 95 -3.81 -11.19 -5.89
CA GLY A 95 -3.06 -11.52 -7.10
C GLY A 95 -2.72 -10.29 -7.95
N ALA A 96 -3.65 -9.33 -8.04
CA ALA A 96 -3.41 -8.07 -8.77
C ALA A 96 -2.33 -7.22 -8.08
N MET A 97 -2.39 -7.11 -6.74
CA MET A 97 -1.36 -6.41 -5.96
C MET A 97 0.01 -7.08 -6.11
N ARG A 98 0.07 -8.42 -6.06
CA ARG A 98 1.30 -9.19 -6.30
C ARG A 98 1.88 -8.88 -7.68
N ALA A 99 1.06 -9.01 -8.73
CA ALA A 99 1.49 -8.76 -10.11
C ALA A 99 1.99 -7.32 -10.31
N SER A 100 1.28 -6.32 -9.79
CA SER A 100 1.74 -4.92 -9.84
C SER A 100 3.04 -4.69 -9.10
N ALA A 101 3.25 -5.34 -7.96
CA ALA A 101 4.49 -5.24 -7.21
C ALA A 101 5.68 -5.82 -7.99
N GLU A 102 5.48 -6.98 -8.60
CA GLU A 102 6.49 -7.69 -9.41
C GLU A 102 6.84 -6.93 -10.69
N GLU A 103 5.84 -6.34 -11.35
CA GLU A 103 6.05 -5.55 -12.57
C GLU A 103 6.83 -4.26 -12.31
N VAL A 104 6.58 -3.59 -11.17
CA VAL A 104 7.28 -2.33 -10.81
C VAL A 104 8.71 -2.59 -10.31
N LEU A 105 8.96 -3.75 -9.71
CA LEU A 105 10.23 -4.05 -9.02
C LEU A 105 11.50 -3.77 -9.84
N PRO A 106 11.59 -4.10 -11.14
CA PRO A 106 12.79 -3.84 -11.95
C PRO A 106 13.08 -2.37 -12.21
N TYR A 107 12.07 -1.51 -12.08
CA TYR A 107 12.16 -0.07 -12.37
C TYR A 107 12.43 0.78 -11.14
N LEU A 108 12.40 0.18 -9.93
CA LEU A 108 12.55 0.94 -8.71
C LEU A 108 13.90 1.67 -8.67
N PRO A 109 13.91 2.97 -8.34
CA PRO A 109 15.15 3.72 -8.23
C PRO A 109 15.96 3.20 -7.05
N VAL A 110 17.26 3.05 -7.25
CA VAL A 110 18.19 2.59 -6.22
C VAL A 110 18.46 3.69 -5.18
N THR A 111 18.42 4.94 -5.62
CA THR A 111 18.51 6.21 -4.86
C THR A 111 17.64 7.22 -5.59
N GLY A 112 17.28 8.36 -4.98
CA GLY A 112 16.45 9.36 -5.65
C GLY A 112 15.02 9.33 -5.13
N ALA A 113 14.05 9.73 -5.95
CA ALA A 113 12.65 9.89 -5.52
C ALA A 113 11.66 9.14 -6.41
N MET A 114 10.67 8.51 -5.80
CA MET A 114 9.54 7.85 -6.45
C MET A 114 8.21 8.43 -5.96
N LEU A 115 7.23 8.53 -6.87
CA LEU A 115 5.85 8.91 -6.55
C LEU A 115 4.88 7.76 -6.91
N ASP A 116 4.00 7.41 -5.97
CA ASP A 116 2.90 6.47 -6.15
C ASP A 116 1.56 7.23 -6.09
N LEU A 117 0.91 7.39 -7.24
CA LEU A 117 -0.33 8.14 -7.41
C LEU A 117 -1.55 7.24 -7.14
N GLY A 118 -2.42 7.65 -6.22
CA GLY A 118 -3.56 6.85 -5.77
C GLY A 118 -3.11 5.65 -4.93
N CYS A 119 -2.23 5.91 -3.96
CA CYS A 119 -1.56 4.88 -3.18
C CYS A 119 -2.50 4.06 -2.26
N GLY A 120 -3.75 4.49 -2.08
CA GLY A 120 -4.68 3.91 -1.12
C GLY A 120 -4.05 3.85 0.28
N PRO A 121 -4.21 2.74 1.02
CA PRO A 121 -3.59 2.59 2.35
C PRO A 121 -2.08 2.27 2.30
N GLY A 122 -1.41 2.43 1.15
CA GLY A 122 0.04 2.38 1.05
C GLY A 122 0.67 0.98 1.10
N HIS A 123 -0.10 -0.09 0.87
CA HIS A 123 0.42 -1.46 0.93
C HIS A 123 1.53 -1.73 -0.10
N LEU A 124 1.36 -1.26 -1.35
CA LEU A 124 2.40 -1.36 -2.38
C LEU A 124 3.46 -0.27 -2.23
N THR A 125 3.08 0.95 -1.86
CA THR A 125 4.04 2.05 -1.63
C THR A 125 5.08 1.69 -0.56
N SER A 126 4.63 1.13 0.56
CA SER A 126 5.50 0.64 1.63
C SER A 126 6.35 -0.56 1.20
N TRP A 127 5.86 -1.38 0.26
CA TRP A 127 6.65 -2.45 -0.34
C TRP A 127 7.80 -1.86 -1.16
N TYR A 128 7.52 -0.90 -2.04
CA TYR A 128 8.53 -0.20 -2.82
C TYR A 128 9.58 0.47 -1.93
N ALA A 129 9.16 1.10 -0.83
CA ALA A 129 10.05 1.69 0.16
C ALA A 129 11.02 0.67 0.78
N ARG A 130 10.55 -0.54 1.09
CA ARG A 130 11.40 -1.64 1.60
C ARG A 130 12.39 -2.16 0.57
N GLN A 131 12.00 -2.22 -0.71
CA GLN A 131 12.87 -2.69 -1.79
C GLN A 131 13.92 -1.64 -2.18
N SER A 132 13.62 -0.36 -2.00
CA SER A 132 14.53 0.76 -2.27
C SER A 132 14.84 1.59 -1.02
N PRO A 133 15.57 1.03 -0.03
CA PRO A 133 15.80 1.68 1.27
C PRO A 133 16.66 2.96 1.19
N ARG A 134 17.28 3.26 0.04
CA ARG A 134 18.05 4.50 -0.20
C ARG A 134 17.34 5.50 -1.10
N ALA A 135 16.14 5.17 -1.59
CA ALA A 135 15.27 6.11 -2.28
C ALA A 135 14.25 6.70 -1.29
N THR A 136 13.73 7.87 -1.63
CA THR A 136 12.60 8.50 -0.93
C THR A 136 11.33 8.19 -1.70
N ILE A 137 10.34 7.61 -1.04
CA ILE A 137 9.06 7.26 -1.66
C ILE A 137 7.98 8.22 -1.16
N THR A 138 7.19 8.77 -2.08
CA THR A 138 5.99 9.53 -1.75
C THR A 138 4.77 8.77 -2.26
N GLY A 139 3.82 8.47 -1.39
CA GLY A 139 2.49 8.01 -1.78
C GLY A 139 1.49 9.15 -1.66
N CYS A 140 0.60 9.33 -2.64
CA CYS A 140 -0.51 10.25 -2.49
C CYS A 140 -1.84 9.60 -2.84
N ASP A 141 -2.88 9.97 -2.09
CA ASP A 141 -4.25 9.55 -2.31
C ASP A 141 -5.18 10.69 -1.87
N ARG A 142 -6.37 10.77 -2.46
CA ARG A 142 -7.34 11.80 -2.12
C ARG A 142 -8.09 11.49 -0.82
N GLU A 143 -8.12 10.23 -0.41
CA GLU A 143 -8.84 9.77 0.77
C GLU A 143 -8.01 9.94 2.06
N PRO A 144 -8.34 10.89 2.95
CA PRO A 144 -7.56 11.16 4.16
C PRO A 144 -7.49 9.96 5.12
N ALA A 145 -8.54 9.13 5.15
CA ALA A 145 -8.57 7.95 6.00
C ALA A 145 -7.50 6.93 5.57
N PHE A 146 -7.30 6.74 4.27
CA PHE A 146 -6.26 5.85 3.73
C PHE A 146 -4.85 6.39 3.99
N ILE A 147 -4.62 7.69 3.86
CA ILE A 147 -3.33 8.30 4.22
C ILE A 147 -3.03 8.10 5.70
N THR A 148 -4.03 8.28 6.58
CA THR A 148 -3.87 8.04 8.01
C THR A 148 -3.49 6.58 8.31
N MET A 149 -4.13 5.62 7.64
CA MET A 149 -3.77 4.20 7.74
C MET A 149 -2.34 3.94 7.25
N ALA A 150 -2.00 4.45 6.07
CA ALA A 150 -0.69 4.25 5.46
C ALA A 150 0.45 4.77 6.35
N THR A 151 0.29 5.98 6.91
CA THR A 151 1.25 6.57 7.85
C THR A 151 1.37 5.76 9.15
N SER A 152 0.24 5.33 9.71
CA SER A 152 0.22 4.49 10.92
C SER A 152 0.92 3.14 10.68
N ASP A 153 0.65 2.50 9.54
CA ASP A 153 1.25 1.22 9.22
C ASP A 153 2.74 1.32 8.88
N ALA A 154 3.17 2.35 8.15
CA ALA A 154 4.60 2.57 7.93
C ALA A 154 5.36 2.76 9.25
N THR A 155 4.77 3.51 10.20
CA THR A 155 5.31 3.67 11.56
C THR A 155 5.38 2.33 12.29
N ARG A 156 4.28 1.56 12.29
CA ARG A 156 4.20 0.23 12.92
C ARG A 156 5.21 -0.76 12.34
N LEU A 157 5.51 -0.66 11.05
CA LEU A 157 6.39 -1.54 10.31
C LEU A 157 7.84 -1.05 10.23
N GLY A 158 8.16 0.11 10.83
CA GLY A 158 9.50 0.70 10.86
C GLY A 158 10.01 1.14 9.48
N ILE A 159 9.12 1.60 8.60
CA ILE A 159 9.46 2.03 7.24
C ILE A 159 9.59 3.55 7.24
N GLU A 160 10.83 4.04 7.22
CA GLU A 160 11.13 5.46 7.45
C GLU A 160 11.31 6.27 6.15
N ASN A 161 11.59 5.60 5.04
CA ASN A 161 11.87 6.25 3.75
C ASN A 161 10.61 6.49 2.89
N VAL A 162 9.43 6.51 3.51
CA VAL A 162 8.15 6.78 2.84
C VAL A 162 7.41 7.93 3.53
N THR A 163 6.84 8.83 2.73
CA THR A 163 5.91 9.87 3.17
C THR A 163 4.59 9.72 2.45
N TYR A 164 3.48 9.94 3.15
CA TYR A 164 2.14 9.90 2.57
C TYR A 164 1.49 11.27 2.65
N VAL A 165 0.85 11.70 1.56
CA VAL A 165 0.21 13.01 1.45
C VAL A 165 -1.21 12.88 0.92
N VAL A 166 -2.13 13.66 1.48
CA VAL A 166 -3.47 13.79 0.90
C VAL A 166 -3.38 14.69 -0.32
N ALA A 167 -3.65 14.15 -1.51
CA ALA A 167 -3.65 14.91 -2.75
C ALA A 167 -4.69 14.36 -3.74
N ASP A 168 -5.39 15.27 -4.40
CA ASP A 168 -6.27 14.96 -5.52
C ASP A 168 -5.49 15.13 -6.83
N VAL A 169 -5.07 14.01 -7.40
CA VAL A 169 -4.23 13.95 -8.61
C VAL A 169 -4.88 14.58 -9.85
N THR A 170 -6.19 14.84 -9.82
CA THR A 170 -6.89 15.57 -10.89
C THR A 170 -6.70 17.10 -10.80
N LYS A 171 -6.25 17.59 -9.64
CA LYS A 171 -6.05 19.01 -9.36
C LYS A 171 -4.57 19.36 -9.18
N ASP A 172 -3.87 18.56 -8.39
CA ASP A 172 -2.47 18.78 -8.05
C ASP A 172 -1.76 17.46 -7.76
N ILE A 173 -0.49 17.41 -8.10
CA ILE A 173 0.39 16.27 -7.79
C ILE A 173 1.60 16.78 -7.03
N PRO A 174 2.16 15.99 -6.09
CA PRO A 174 3.38 16.37 -5.40
C PRO A 174 4.48 16.84 -6.37
N ALA A 175 5.16 17.94 -6.04
CA ALA A 175 6.19 18.50 -6.89
C ALA A 175 7.47 17.64 -6.90
N GLY A 176 8.08 17.49 -8.07
CA GLY A 176 9.29 16.69 -8.32
C GLY A 176 10.60 17.48 -8.23
N PRO A 177 11.73 16.84 -8.60
CA PRO A 177 11.82 15.73 -9.55
C PRO A 177 11.56 14.34 -8.97
N PHE A 178 10.98 13.45 -9.79
CA PHE A 178 10.87 12.01 -9.52
C PHE A 178 11.55 11.22 -10.64
N GLU A 179 12.21 10.13 -10.27
CA GLU A 179 12.84 9.19 -11.20
C GLU A 179 11.86 8.11 -11.68
N LEU A 180 10.84 7.83 -10.87
CA LEU A 180 9.77 6.90 -11.19
C LEU A 180 8.44 7.46 -10.65
N ILE A 181 7.41 7.44 -11.50
CA ILE A 181 6.03 7.72 -11.12
C ILE A 181 5.22 6.48 -11.49
N VAL A 182 4.45 5.94 -10.55
CA VAL A 182 3.56 4.79 -10.78
C VAL A 182 2.13 5.12 -10.36
N SER A 183 1.19 4.40 -10.95
CA SER A 183 -0.22 4.35 -10.56
C SER A 183 -0.71 2.95 -10.93
N THR A 184 -0.86 2.06 -9.94
CA THR A 184 -1.03 0.62 -10.21
C THR A 184 -2.33 0.03 -9.72
N GLN A 185 -2.89 0.56 -8.62
CA GLN A 185 -4.13 0.07 -8.00
C GLN A 185 -5.23 1.13 -7.95
N SER A 186 -4.97 2.29 -8.55
CA SER A 186 -5.90 3.40 -8.64
C SER A 186 -7.10 3.04 -9.51
N ILE A 187 -8.29 3.37 -9.04
CA ILE A 187 -9.49 3.38 -9.86
C ILE A 187 -9.62 4.81 -10.37
N ALA A 188 -9.28 5.06 -11.63
CA ALA A 188 -9.57 6.32 -12.26
C ALA A 188 -11.05 6.33 -12.66
N ASP A 189 -11.81 7.33 -12.20
CA ASP A 189 -13.08 7.66 -12.83
C ASP A 189 -12.75 8.22 -14.22
N ALA A 190 -12.99 7.41 -15.25
CA ALA A 190 -12.77 7.79 -16.64
C ALA A 190 -13.95 8.60 -17.19
N ASP A 191 -14.49 9.54 -16.42
CA ASP A 191 -15.50 10.50 -16.90
C ASP A 191 -14.94 11.92 -16.79
N ALA A 192 -13.89 12.16 -17.56
CA ALA A 192 -13.45 13.50 -17.94
C ALA A 192 -13.63 13.71 -19.45
N GLU A 193 -14.77 13.31 -20.01
CA GLU A 193 -15.22 13.82 -21.31
C GLU A 193 -16.74 14.12 -21.29
N SER A 194 -17.06 15.37 -20.92
CA SER A 194 -18.08 16.16 -21.63
C SER A 194 -17.84 17.66 -21.39
N VAL A 195 -16.74 18.14 -21.97
CA VAL A 195 -16.59 19.52 -22.44
C VAL A 195 -16.39 19.31 -23.94
N VAL A 196 -17.35 19.57 -24.84
CA VAL A 196 -18.14 20.77 -25.13
C VAL A 196 -19.49 20.36 -25.73
#